data_AF-A0A1A8MZI5-F1
#
_entry.id   AF-A0A1A8MZI5-F1
#
_cell.length_a   1.000
_cell.length_b   1.000
_cell.length_c   1.000
_cell.angle_alpha   90.00
_cell.angle_beta   90.00
_cell.angle_gamma   90.00
#
_symmetry.space_group_name_H-M   'P 1'
#
loop_
_entity.id
_entity.type
_entity.pdbx_description
1 polymer ?
#
loop_
_entity_poly.entity_id
_entity_poly.type
_entity_poly.pdbx_seq_one_letter_code
_entity_poly.pdbx_strand_id
1 'polypeptide(L)'
;MCRETRSSSGHVLVLLLLCLLSYGFFTNVCACKPEPETPDWRMTLKTIRNGIHKIDTYLNAALDLFGGDDGLCHYKCSDGYKPVPRPGYKNPPPNGCGSPLFGIQFDIGIPSMTKCCNQHDRCYDTCSREKHDCDEEFQECLETICRNVQRTLGLSQTVQACESAVTLLFDAVMHLGCKPYLDSQRESCVCQYEIKKEL
;
A
#
# COMPACT_ATOMS: atom_id res chain seq x y z
N MET A 1 12.58 -33.27 97.83
CA MET A 1 13.21 -34.61 97.89
C MET A 1 13.10 -35.19 96.48
N CYS A 2 14.18 -35.17 95.69
CA CYS A 2 15.19 -36.23 95.52
C CYS A 2 14.60 -37.44 94.76
N ARG A 3 15.20 -38.04 93.73
CA ARG A 3 16.39 -37.84 92.89
C ARG A 3 16.27 -38.98 91.87
N GLU A 4 16.57 -38.79 90.59
CA GLU A 4 17.21 -39.88 89.84
C GLU A 4 18.06 -39.35 88.70
N THR A 5 19.29 -39.86 88.66
CA THR A 5 20.40 -39.40 87.83
C THR A 5 20.69 -40.43 86.75
N ARG A 6 20.98 -39.93 85.54
CA ARG A 6 21.94 -40.46 84.54
C ARG A 6 21.44 -41.59 83.61
N SER A 7 21.34 -41.27 82.32
CA SER A 7 22.37 -41.66 81.34
C SER A 7 22.05 -41.06 79.96
N SER A 8 22.87 -40.08 79.54
CA SER A 8 22.66 -39.15 78.42
C SER A 8 23.40 -39.56 77.12
N SER A 9 23.79 -40.83 76.97
CA SER A 9 24.70 -41.23 75.86
C SER A 9 24.05 -42.07 74.75
N GLY A 10 22.89 -42.70 74.98
CA GLY A 10 22.23 -43.54 73.97
C GLY A 10 21.44 -42.75 72.92
N HIS A 11 20.76 -41.67 73.34
CA HIS A 11 19.88 -40.90 72.45
C HIS A 11 20.64 -40.02 71.45
N VAL A 12 21.81 -39.51 71.81
CA VAL A 12 22.60 -38.62 70.95
C VAL A 12 23.18 -39.39 69.74
N LEU A 13 23.58 -40.65 69.94
CA LEU A 13 24.13 -41.48 68.88
C LEU A 13 23.07 -41.90 67.85
N VAL A 14 21.85 -42.21 68.31
CA VAL A 14 20.71 -42.54 67.43
C VAL A 14 20.25 -41.34 66.62
N LEU A 15 20.22 -40.14 67.22
CA LEU A 15 19.88 -38.90 66.52
C LEU A 15 20.92 -38.53 65.46
N LEU A 16 22.22 -38.73 65.73
CA LEU A 16 23.28 -38.48 64.75
C LEU A 16 23.23 -39.45 63.58
N LEU A 17 22.94 -40.74 63.81
CA LEU A 17 22.79 -41.73 62.74
C LEU A 17 21.55 -41.47 61.87
N LEU A 18 20.43 -41.05 62.46
CA LEU A 18 19.23 -40.65 61.70
C LEU A 18 19.45 -39.35 60.91
N CYS A 19 20.22 -38.39 61.44
CA CYS A 19 20.63 -37.19 60.71
C CYS A 19 21.56 -37.51 59.52
N LEU A 20 22.50 -38.44 59.67
CA LEU A 20 23.41 -38.84 58.58
C LEU A 20 22.68 -39.64 57.49
N LEU A 21 21.74 -40.51 57.87
CA LEU A 21 20.90 -41.26 56.92
C LEU A 21 19.90 -40.36 56.17
N SER A 22 19.43 -39.28 56.79
CA SER A 22 18.59 -38.27 56.11
C SER A 22 19.39 -37.28 55.25
N TYR A 23 20.63 -36.95 55.62
CA TYR A 23 21.52 -36.13 54.78
C TYR A 23 22.11 -36.88 53.58
N GLY A 24 22.31 -38.21 53.70
CA GLY A 24 22.82 -39.04 52.60
C GLY A 24 21.80 -39.36 51.51
N PHE A 25 20.50 -39.19 51.78
CA PHE A 25 19.41 -39.51 50.84
C PHE A 25 18.87 -38.30 50.06
N PHE A 26 19.36 -37.08 50.36
CA PHE A 26 18.89 -35.83 49.76
C PHE A 26 19.90 -35.13 48.84
N THR A 27 20.95 -35.80 48.38
CA THR A 27 21.78 -35.31 47.27
C THR A 27 21.25 -35.82 45.94
N ASN A 28 20.22 -35.13 45.45
CA ASN A 28 19.96 -34.86 44.04
C ASN A 28 20.01 -36.05 43.07
N VAL A 29 18.98 -36.89 43.08
CA VAL A 29 18.38 -37.34 41.81
C VAL A 29 17.47 -36.22 41.34
N CYS A 30 18.03 -35.22 40.67
CA CYS A 30 17.29 -34.31 39.81
C CYS A 30 17.88 -34.43 38.41
N ALA A 31 17.30 -35.32 37.61
CA ALA A 31 17.48 -35.34 36.18
C ALA A 31 16.11 -35.58 35.53
N CYS A 32 15.18 -34.64 35.75
CA CYS A 32 14.22 -34.36 34.68
C CYS A 32 15.05 -33.74 33.55
N LYS A 33 15.31 -34.51 32.49
CA LYS A 33 15.74 -33.90 31.23
C LYS A 33 14.68 -32.85 30.87
N PRO A 34 15.04 -31.59 30.58
CA PRO A 34 14.07 -30.70 29.97
C PRO A 34 13.54 -31.39 28.72
N GLU A 35 12.22 -31.51 28.59
CA GLU A 35 11.63 -31.80 27.28
C GLU A 35 12.19 -30.77 26.30
N PRO A 36 12.59 -31.15 25.08
CA PRO A 36 12.97 -30.18 24.08
C PRO A 36 11.75 -29.27 23.87
N GLU A 37 11.87 -27.99 24.23
CA GLU A 37 10.82 -27.01 23.98
C GLU A 37 10.52 -27.04 22.49
N THR A 38 9.35 -27.59 22.13
CA THR A 38 8.92 -27.65 20.74
C THR A 38 8.73 -26.21 20.29
N PRO A 39 9.42 -25.76 19.22
CA PRO A 39 9.27 -24.40 18.74
C PRO A 39 7.78 -24.16 18.42
N ASP A 40 7.22 -23.06 18.93
CA ASP A 40 5.80 -22.74 18.78
C ASP A 40 5.50 -22.43 17.30
N TRP A 41 5.22 -23.49 16.56
CA TRP A 41 4.86 -23.47 15.15
C TRP A 41 3.65 -22.57 14.88
N ARG A 42 2.79 -22.33 15.89
CA ARG A 42 1.64 -21.40 15.75
C ARG A 42 2.12 -19.96 15.67
N MET A 43 3.14 -19.59 16.43
CA MET A 43 3.76 -18.26 16.33
C MET A 43 4.48 -18.09 15.00
N THR A 44 5.21 -19.11 14.54
CA THR A 44 5.83 -19.13 13.21
C THR A 44 4.78 -18.97 12.10
N LEU A 45 3.67 -19.72 12.15
CA LEU A 45 2.58 -19.60 11.17
C LEU A 45 1.86 -18.25 11.26
N LYS A 46 1.67 -17.68 12.45
CA LYS A 46 1.10 -16.33 12.60
C LYS A 46 2.02 -15.28 11.98
N THR A 47 3.33 -15.37 12.19
CA THR A 47 4.31 -14.46 11.59
C THR A 47 4.34 -14.58 10.08
N ILE A 48 4.34 -15.81 9.54
CA ILE A 48 4.28 -16.07 8.10
C ILE A 48 2.97 -15.53 7.51
N ARG A 49 1.83 -15.85 8.12
CA ARG A 49 0.51 -15.37 7.68
C ARG A 49 0.39 -13.84 7.75
N ASN A 50 0.89 -13.22 8.82
CA ASN A 50 0.89 -11.76 8.95
C ASN A 50 1.86 -11.12 7.96
N GLY A 51 2.98 -11.79 7.64
CA GLY A 51 3.92 -11.38 6.60
C GLY A 51 3.28 -11.41 5.22
N ILE A 52 2.63 -12.53 4.86
CA ILE A 52 1.88 -12.68 3.60
C ILE A 52 0.75 -11.65 3.51
N HIS A 53 -0.09 -11.51 4.55
CA HIS A 53 -1.15 -10.50 4.56
C HIS A 53 -0.63 -9.07 4.39
N LYS A 54 0.51 -8.72 5.01
CA LYS A 54 1.11 -7.41 4.81
C LYS A 54 1.58 -7.23 3.38
N ILE A 55 2.26 -8.23 2.82
CA ILE A 55 2.73 -8.22 1.43
C ILE A 55 1.56 -8.08 0.46
N ASP A 56 0.47 -8.83 0.66
CA ASP A 56 -0.76 -8.70 -0.14
C ASP A 56 -1.37 -7.31 -0.02
N THR A 57 -1.45 -6.73 1.18
CA THR A 57 -1.96 -5.36 1.36
C THR A 57 -1.08 -4.34 0.64
N TYR A 58 0.25 -4.46 0.72
CA TYR A 58 1.16 -3.55 0.00
C TYR A 58 1.12 -3.78 -1.51
N LEU A 59 1.01 -5.02 -1.97
CA LEU A 59 0.87 -5.37 -3.38
C LEU A 59 -0.45 -4.86 -3.93
N ASN A 60 -1.57 -5.04 -3.22
CA ASN A 60 -2.87 -4.53 -3.64
C ASN A 60 -2.88 -2.99 -3.63
N ALA A 61 -2.28 -2.36 -2.62
CA ALA A 61 -2.13 -0.90 -2.61
C ALA A 61 -1.23 -0.40 -3.75
N ALA A 62 -0.18 -1.14 -4.10
CA ALA A 62 0.69 -0.83 -5.24
C ALA A 62 -0.02 -1.12 -6.58
N LEU A 63 -0.78 -2.20 -6.68
CA LEU A 63 -1.58 -2.54 -7.86
C LEU A 63 -2.65 -1.47 -8.06
N ASP A 64 -3.42 -1.11 -7.04
CA ASP A 64 -4.38 0.00 -7.08
C ASP A 64 -3.71 1.34 -7.46
N LEU A 65 -2.44 1.52 -7.06
CA LEU A 65 -1.63 2.69 -7.40
C LEU A 65 -1.16 2.68 -8.87
N PHE A 66 -0.83 1.51 -9.43
CA PHE A 66 -0.34 1.34 -10.80
C PHE A 66 -1.42 0.96 -11.83
N GLY A 67 -2.67 0.76 -11.40
CA GLY A 67 -3.83 0.59 -12.29
C GLY A 67 -4.64 -0.70 -12.16
N GLY A 68 -4.56 -1.42 -11.05
CA GLY A 68 -5.27 -2.68 -10.83
C GLY A 68 -4.75 -3.82 -11.72
N ASP A 69 -5.41 -4.98 -11.65
CA ASP A 69 -4.95 -6.23 -12.27
C ASP A 69 -4.93 -6.20 -13.83
N ASP A 70 -5.66 -5.26 -14.45
CA ASP A 70 -5.76 -5.12 -15.91
C ASP A 70 -5.26 -3.77 -16.46
N GLY A 71 -4.92 -2.80 -15.61
CA GLY A 71 -4.43 -1.47 -16.02
C GLY A 71 -5.46 -0.60 -16.76
N LEU A 72 -6.68 -1.09 -16.97
CA LEU A 72 -7.67 -0.52 -17.89
C LEU A 72 -8.64 0.43 -17.20
N CYS A 73 -8.82 0.29 -15.88
CA CYS A 73 -9.42 1.29 -15.00
C CYS A 73 -10.77 1.85 -15.50
N HIS A 74 -11.71 0.97 -15.86
CA HIS A 74 -13.01 1.38 -16.36
C HIS A 74 -13.97 1.83 -15.24
N TYR A 75 -14.57 3.01 -15.39
CA TYR A 75 -15.64 3.46 -14.50
C TYR A 75 -16.99 2.86 -14.94
N LYS A 76 -17.66 2.14 -14.03
CA LYS A 76 -18.95 1.48 -14.26
C LYS A 76 -19.85 1.61 -13.04
N CYS A 77 -21.15 1.75 -13.27
CA CYS A 77 -22.13 1.70 -12.19
C CYS A 77 -22.32 0.26 -11.70
N SER A 78 -22.58 0.10 -10.40
CA SER A 78 -22.77 -1.20 -9.75
C SER A 78 -24.01 -1.97 -10.25
N ASP A 79 -24.99 -1.24 -10.78
CA ASP A 79 -26.21 -1.76 -11.40
C ASP A 79 -26.02 -2.17 -12.88
N GLY A 80 -24.82 -1.98 -13.44
CA GLY A 80 -24.48 -2.30 -14.83
C GLY A 80 -25.01 -1.29 -15.85
N TYR A 81 -25.73 -0.25 -15.43
CA TYR A 81 -26.15 0.82 -16.34
C TYR A 81 -24.97 1.73 -16.70
N LYS A 82 -25.06 2.38 -17.86
CA LYS A 82 -24.08 3.39 -18.24
C LYS A 82 -24.19 4.60 -17.31
N PRO A 83 -23.06 5.10 -16.76
CA PRO A 83 -23.06 6.34 -16.00
C PRO A 83 -23.54 7.49 -16.89
N VAL A 84 -24.22 8.46 -16.28
CA VAL A 84 -24.70 9.66 -16.98
C VAL A 84 -24.04 10.91 -16.41
N PRO A 85 -23.88 12.00 -17.19
CA PRO A 85 -23.32 13.23 -16.66
C PRO A 85 -24.09 13.74 -15.45
N ARG A 86 -23.37 14.08 -14.38
CA ARG A 86 -23.95 14.63 -13.15
C ARG A 86 -24.59 15.99 -13.45
N PRO A 87 -25.90 16.17 -13.16
CA PRO A 87 -26.57 17.44 -13.40
C PRO A 87 -25.89 18.60 -12.64
N GLY A 88 -25.59 19.68 -13.34
CA GLY A 88 -24.99 20.88 -12.76
C GLY A 88 -23.50 20.77 -12.42
N TYR A 89 -22.84 19.65 -12.74
CA TYR A 89 -21.40 19.51 -12.58
C TYR A 89 -20.66 20.56 -13.42
N LYS A 90 -19.63 21.16 -12.82
CA LYS A 90 -18.73 22.11 -13.46
C LYS A 90 -17.32 21.61 -13.27
N ASN A 91 -16.56 21.58 -14.37
CA ASN A 91 -15.16 21.19 -14.29
C ASN A 91 -14.41 22.10 -13.31
N PRO A 92 -13.54 21.53 -12.46
CA PRO A 92 -12.64 22.30 -11.63
C PRO A 92 -11.74 23.23 -12.48
N PRO A 93 -11.23 24.33 -11.89
CA PRO A 93 -10.23 25.14 -12.53
C PRO A 93 -8.99 24.31 -12.89
N PRO A 94 -8.32 24.60 -14.02
CA PRO A 94 -7.13 23.86 -14.41
C PRO A 94 -6.01 24.01 -13.38
N ASN A 95 -5.38 22.91 -12.99
CA ASN A 95 -4.35 22.82 -11.93
C ASN A 95 -2.98 22.38 -12.46
N GLY A 96 -2.77 22.37 -13.78
CA GLY A 96 -1.52 22.00 -14.41
C GLY A 96 -1.20 20.52 -14.27
N CYS A 97 0.08 20.16 -14.28
CA CYS A 97 0.50 18.76 -14.14
C CYS A 97 0.59 18.31 -12.66
N GLY A 98 -0.23 18.90 -11.79
CA GLY A 98 -0.23 18.60 -10.36
C GLY A 98 -1.26 17.53 -10.02
N SER A 99 -0.86 16.50 -9.27
CA SER A 99 -1.82 15.58 -8.66
C SER A 99 -2.05 15.96 -7.20
N PRO A 100 -3.28 16.36 -6.80
CA PRO A 100 -3.61 16.62 -5.40
C PRO A 100 -3.32 15.41 -4.51
N LEU A 101 -3.42 14.21 -5.08
CA LEU A 101 -3.24 12.96 -4.38
C LEU A 101 -1.78 12.68 -3.99
N PHE A 102 -0.84 13.07 -4.86
CA PHE A 102 0.58 12.80 -4.67
C PHE A 102 1.35 14.00 -4.09
N GLY A 103 0.71 15.18 -3.99
CA GLY A 103 1.36 16.39 -3.46
C GLY A 103 2.55 16.86 -4.29
N ILE A 104 2.69 16.37 -5.52
CA ILE A 104 3.77 16.72 -6.45
C ILE A 104 3.15 17.61 -7.54
N GLN A 105 3.69 18.81 -7.69
CA GLN A 105 3.42 19.69 -8.82
C GLN A 105 4.54 19.50 -9.85
N PHE A 106 4.23 18.89 -10.99
CA PHE A 106 5.15 18.78 -12.13
C PHE A 106 5.10 20.02 -13.03
N ASP A 107 4.79 21.20 -12.48
CA ASP A 107 4.90 22.46 -13.22
C ASP A 107 6.38 22.85 -13.34
N ILE A 108 7.09 22.22 -14.28
CA ILE A 108 8.49 22.49 -14.65
C ILE A 108 8.63 23.89 -15.31
N GLY A 109 7.61 24.76 -15.19
CA GLY A 109 7.61 26.09 -15.81
C GLY A 109 7.58 26.04 -17.34
N ILE A 110 7.11 24.94 -17.94
CA ILE A 110 6.94 24.79 -19.39
C ILE A 110 5.44 24.92 -19.71
N PRO A 111 4.98 26.08 -20.21
CA PRO A 111 3.55 26.35 -20.41
C PRO A 111 2.86 25.35 -21.34
N SER A 112 3.60 24.79 -22.30
CA SER A 112 3.08 23.79 -23.23
C SER A 112 2.72 22.47 -22.54
N MET A 113 3.48 22.03 -21.53
CA MET A 113 3.17 20.82 -20.76
C MET A 113 1.97 21.05 -19.85
N THR A 114 1.95 22.18 -19.13
CA THR A 114 0.78 22.58 -18.31
C THR A 114 -0.50 22.62 -19.16
N LYS A 115 -0.41 23.06 -20.43
CA LYS A 115 -1.56 23.03 -21.36
C LYS A 115 -2.04 21.60 -21.65
N CYS A 116 -1.13 20.65 -21.91
CA CYS A 116 -1.49 19.26 -22.14
C CYS A 116 -2.12 18.60 -20.91
N CYS A 117 -1.56 18.85 -19.72
CA CYS A 117 -2.12 18.33 -18.47
C CYS A 117 -3.54 18.87 -18.22
N ASN A 118 -3.75 20.18 -18.40
CA ASN A 118 -5.08 20.78 -18.28
C ASN A 118 -6.10 20.23 -19.29
N GLN A 119 -5.66 19.77 -20.46
CA GLN A 119 -6.52 19.11 -21.45
C GLN A 119 -6.85 17.68 -21.02
N HIS A 120 -5.86 16.96 -20.47
CA HIS A 120 -6.03 15.61 -19.93
C HIS A 120 -7.00 15.58 -18.75
N ASP A 121 -6.86 16.50 -17.79
CA ASP A 121 -7.77 16.63 -16.64
C ASP A 121 -9.21 16.85 -17.09
N ARG A 122 -9.43 17.73 -18.09
CA ARG A 122 -10.76 17.96 -18.66
C ARG A 122 -11.34 16.72 -19.33
N CYS A 123 -10.50 15.91 -19.97
CA CYS A 123 -10.93 14.66 -20.56
C CYS A 123 -11.36 13.67 -19.48
N TYR A 124 -10.59 13.54 -18.41
CA TYR A 124 -10.93 12.72 -17.24
C TYR A 124 -12.20 13.19 -16.53
N ASP A 125 -12.46 14.49 -16.48
CA ASP A 125 -13.70 15.07 -15.91
C ASP A 125 -14.91 14.98 -16.86
N THR A 126 -14.75 14.45 -18.07
CA THR A 126 -15.87 14.26 -18.99
C THR A 126 -16.46 12.89 -18.74
N CYS A 127 -17.69 12.87 -18.20
CA CYS A 127 -18.36 11.63 -17.85
C CYS A 127 -18.44 10.65 -19.03
N SER A 128 -18.12 9.37 -18.77
CA SER A 128 -18.12 8.26 -19.74
C SER A 128 -17.06 8.33 -20.84
N ARG A 129 -16.06 9.22 -20.74
CA ARG A 129 -14.87 9.15 -21.59
C ARG A 129 -13.96 8.04 -21.09
N GLU A 130 -13.41 7.25 -22.02
CA GLU A 130 -12.51 6.18 -21.66
C GLU A 130 -11.13 6.73 -21.31
N LYS A 131 -10.51 6.18 -20.26
CA LYS A 131 -9.15 6.56 -19.83
C LYS A 131 -8.16 6.49 -21.01
N HIS A 132 -8.23 5.40 -21.78
CA HIS A 132 -7.36 5.16 -22.93
C HIS A 132 -7.41 6.29 -23.97
N ASP A 133 -8.60 6.74 -24.36
CA ASP A 133 -8.76 7.85 -25.31
C ASP A 133 -8.12 9.14 -24.77
N CYS A 134 -8.35 9.45 -23.49
CA CYS A 134 -7.80 10.64 -22.87
C CYS A 134 -6.27 10.61 -22.80
N ASP A 135 -5.73 9.44 -22.49
CA ASP A 135 -4.31 9.17 -22.41
C ASP A 135 -3.61 9.26 -23.77
N GLU A 136 -4.22 8.70 -24.83
CA GLU A 136 -3.72 8.81 -26.20
C GLU A 136 -3.68 10.28 -26.66
N GLU A 137 -4.77 11.04 -26.43
CA GLU A 137 -4.80 12.49 -26.72
C GLU A 137 -3.72 13.26 -25.94
N PHE A 138 -3.43 12.84 -24.71
CA PHE A 138 -2.37 13.44 -23.89
C PHE A 138 -0.98 13.15 -24.46
N GLN A 139 -0.72 11.91 -24.87
CA GLN A 139 0.53 11.53 -25.54
C GLN A 139 0.76 12.39 -26.79
N GLU A 140 -0.24 12.48 -27.66
CA GLU A 140 -0.16 13.28 -28.89
C GLU A 140 0.12 14.76 -28.60
N CYS A 141 -0.50 15.30 -27.54
CA CYS A 141 -0.26 16.67 -27.10
C CYS A 141 1.20 16.87 -26.70
N LEU A 142 1.76 15.97 -25.89
CA LEU A 142 3.15 16.06 -25.43
C LEU A 142 4.14 15.90 -26.60
N GLU A 143 3.95 14.93 -27.49
CA GLU A 143 4.82 14.74 -28.66
C GLU A 143 4.84 15.96 -29.58
N THR A 144 3.71 16.67 -29.69
CA THR A 144 3.62 17.93 -30.45
C THR A 144 4.60 18.98 -29.92
N ILE A 145 4.90 18.97 -28.62
CA ILE A 145 5.90 19.86 -28.02
C ILE A 145 7.28 19.60 -28.61
N CYS A 146 7.70 18.33 -28.67
CA CYS A 146 9.01 17.96 -29.21
C CYS A 146 9.11 18.23 -30.72
N ARG A 147 8.03 18.00 -31.48
CA ARG A 147 7.95 18.41 -32.89
C ARG A 147 8.13 19.93 -33.07
N ASN A 148 7.55 20.74 -32.17
CA ASN A 148 7.70 22.19 -32.21
C ASN A 148 9.13 22.62 -31.83
N VAL A 149 9.75 21.98 -30.83
CA VAL A 149 11.16 22.19 -30.46
C VAL A 149 12.08 21.86 -31.64
N GLN A 150 11.86 20.75 -32.31
CA GLN A 150 12.60 20.36 -33.52
C GLN A 150 12.52 21.43 -34.60
N ARG A 151 11.30 21.93 -34.90
CA ARG A 151 11.13 22.98 -35.92
C ARG A 151 11.78 24.31 -35.53
N THR A 152 11.81 24.63 -34.23
CA THR A 152 12.30 25.93 -33.74
C THR A 152 13.81 25.98 -33.59
N LEU A 153 14.42 24.89 -33.08
CA LEU A 153 15.84 24.86 -32.73
C LEU A 153 16.69 24.01 -33.69
N GLY A 154 16.10 23.05 -34.40
CA GLY A 154 16.81 22.22 -35.39
C GLY A 154 17.93 21.33 -34.84
N LEU A 155 18.11 21.27 -33.51
CA LEU A 155 19.17 20.54 -32.83
C LEU A 155 18.68 19.12 -32.46
N SER A 156 19.24 18.09 -33.09
CA SER A 156 18.85 16.69 -32.85
C SER A 156 18.97 16.26 -31.39
N GLN A 157 20.02 16.71 -30.68
CA GLN A 157 20.25 16.40 -29.26
C GLN A 157 19.15 16.98 -28.35
N THR A 158 18.64 18.17 -28.66
CA THR A 158 17.55 18.81 -27.89
C THR A 158 16.21 18.09 -28.11
N VAL A 159 15.98 17.58 -29.32
CA VAL A 159 14.78 16.80 -29.65
C VAL A 159 14.77 15.48 -28.88
N GLN A 160 15.89 14.75 -28.87
CA GLN A 160 15.99 13.49 -28.13
C GLN A 160 15.76 13.66 -26.62
N ALA A 161 16.31 14.74 -26.03
CA ALA A 161 16.07 15.06 -24.62
C ALA A 161 14.60 15.40 -24.35
N CYS A 162 13.95 16.11 -25.27
CA CYS A 162 12.50 16.38 -25.19
C CYS A 162 11.68 15.09 -25.25
N GLU A 163 11.95 14.23 -26.24
CA GLU A 163 11.24 12.95 -26.41
C GLU A 163 11.37 12.09 -25.15
N SER A 164 12.57 11.98 -24.60
CA SER A 164 12.80 11.22 -23.36
C SER A 164 12.03 11.78 -22.17
N ALA A 165 11.99 13.11 -22.02
CA ALA A 165 11.23 13.77 -20.95
C ALA A 165 9.72 13.58 -21.11
N VAL A 166 9.22 13.69 -22.35
CA VAL A 166 7.80 13.47 -22.68
C VAL A 166 7.39 12.01 -22.42
N THR A 167 8.20 11.04 -22.84
CA THR A 167 7.94 9.62 -22.57
C THR A 167 7.89 9.34 -21.08
N LEU A 168 8.85 9.86 -20.30
CA LEU A 168 8.85 9.66 -18.85
C LEU A 168 7.61 10.28 -18.18
N LEU A 169 7.21 11.49 -18.61
CA LEU A 169 6.02 12.14 -18.08
C LEU A 169 4.76 11.35 -18.44
N PHE A 170 4.62 10.95 -19.70
CA PHE A 170 3.51 10.13 -20.16
C PHE A 170 3.43 8.83 -19.38
N ASP A 171 4.51 8.06 -19.28
CA ASP A 171 4.55 6.79 -18.55
C ASP A 171 4.13 6.97 -17.08
N ALA A 172 4.59 8.03 -16.43
CA ALA A 172 4.19 8.34 -15.06
C ALA A 172 2.69 8.62 -14.94
N VAL A 173 2.13 9.45 -15.83
CA VAL A 173 0.69 9.80 -15.84
C VAL A 173 -0.16 8.59 -16.20
N MET A 174 0.27 7.75 -17.14
CA MET A 174 -0.42 6.54 -17.56
C MET A 174 -0.61 5.57 -16.40
N HIS A 175 0.49 5.20 -15.74
CA HIS A 175 0.51 4.17 -14.71
C HIS A 175 -0.10 4.67 -13.40
N LEU A 176 0.09 5.95 -13.05
CA LEU A 176 -0.46 6.52 -11.82
C LEU A 176 -1.85 7.16 -12.05
N GLY A 177 -2.38 7.07 -13.27
CA GLY A 177 -3.57 7.79 -13.72
C GLY A 177 -4.90 7.17 -13.34
N CYS A 178 -4.93 5.92 -12.88
CA CYS A 178 -6.19 5.20 -12.64
C CYS A 178 -7.03 5.78 -11.50
N LYS A 179 -6.40 6.04 -10.35
CA LYS A 179 -7.09 6.67 -9.23
C LYS A 179 -7.65 8.05 -9.58
N PRO A 180 -6.86 9.01 -10.13
CA PRO A 180 -7.40 10.31 -10.51
C PRO A 180 -8.48 10.19 -11.61
N TYR A 181 -8.36 9.28 -12.57
CA TYR A 181 -9.40 9.00 -13.55
C TYR A 181 -10.71 8.56 -12.88
N LEU A 182 -10.67 7.53 -12.03
CA LEU A 182 -11.86 6.99 -11.37
C LEU A 182 -12.52 8.01 -10.43
N ASP A 183 -11.71 8.81 -9.73
CA ASP A 183 -12.22 9.89 -8.87
C ASP A 183 -12.89 10.99 -9.72
N SER A 184 -12.28 11.41 -10.84
CA SER A 184 -12.86 12.40 -11.77
C SER A 184 -14.17 11.90 -12.39
N GLN A 185 -14.24 10.62 -12.75
CA GLN A 185 -15.48 9.99 -13.24
C GLN A 185 -16.55 9.93 -12.15
N ARG A 186 -16.19 9.66 -10.88
CA ARG A 186 -17.16 9.65 -9.76
C ARG A 186 -17.76 11.04 -9.51
N GLU A 187 -16.98 12.09 -9.66
CA GLU A 187 -17.43 13.47 -9.50
C GLU A 187 -18.29 13.94 -10.69
N SER A 188 -17.85 13.64 -11.92
CA SER A 188 -18.51 14.10 -13.15
C SER A 188 -19.70 13.26 -13.59
N CYS A 189 -19.78 11.99 -13.16
CA CYS A 189 -20.88 11.08 -13.44
C CYS A 189 -21.80 10.87 -12.23
N VAL A 190 -23.00 10.37 -12.52
CA VAL A 190 -23.93 9.82 -11.53
C VAL A 190 -24.55 8.53 -12.06
N CYS A 191 -24.83 7.58 -11.17
CA CYS A 191 -25.54 6.35 -11.53
C CYS A 191 -27.06 6.52 -11.34
N GLN A 192 -27.88 5.82 -12.14
CA GLN A 192 -29.34 6.05 -12.14
C GLN A 192 -29.99 5.85 -10.77
N TYR A 193 -29.52 4.89 -9.98
CA TYR A 193 -30.03 4.65 -8.63
C TYR A 193 -29.73 5.80 -7.65
N GLU A 194 -28.67 6.58 -7.89
CA GLU A 194 -28.29 7.73 -7.07
C GLU A 194 -29.24 8.90 -7.35
N ILE A 195 -29.60 9.13 -8.61
CA ILE A 195 -30.58 10.15 -8.99
C ILE A 195 -31.94 9.88 -8.34
N LYS A 196 -32.39 8.62 -8.32
CA LYS A 196 -33.67 8.22 -7.70
C LYS A 196 -33.70 8.38 -6.18
N LYS A 197 -32.54 8.48 -5.54
CA LYS A 197 -32.40 8.67 -4.10
C LYS A 197 -32.38 10.15 -3.71
N GLU A 198 -32.03 11.02 -4.66
CA GLU A 198 -31.96 12.48 -4.49
C GLU A 198 -33.25 13.22 -4.91
N LEU A 199 -34.18 12.53 -5.59
CA LEU A 199 -35.56 12.97 -5.86
C LEU A 199 -36.53 12.49 -4.79
#